data_AF-A0A2V6QAJ4-F1
#
_entry.id   AF-A0A2V6QAJ4-F1
#
_cell.length_a   1.000
_cell.length_b   1.000
_cell.length_c   1.000
_cell.angle_alpha   90.00
_cell.angle_beta   90.00
_cell.angle_gamma   90.00
#
_symmetry.space_group_name_H-M   'P 1'
#
loop_
_entity.id
_entity.type
_entity.pdbx_description
1 polymer ?
#
loop_
_entity_poly.entity_id
_entity_poly.type
_entity_poly.pdbx_seq_one_letter_code
_entity_poly.pdbx_strand_id
1 'polypeptide(L)' 'MRLTGLLAAAVGAGLAAAPAWADHAGGLRADGWSPLTAALVFGGLALLVGAVVVILVTVFTKRDSSE' A
#
# COMPACT_ATOMS: atom_id res chain seq x y z
N MET A 1 -9.99 18.17 5.69
CA MET A 1 -9.39 18.45 4.37
C MET A 1 -8.10 17.68 4.11
N ARG A 2 -7.20 17.48 5.09
CA ARG A 2 -5.95 16.72 4.90
C ARG A 2 -6.15 15.22 4.61
N LEU A 3 -7.09 14.58 5.31
CA LEU A 3 -7.44 13.15 5.09
C LEU A 3 -8.00 12.88 3.70
N THR A 4 -8.89 13.75 3.20
CA THR A 4 -9.43 13.66 1.84
C THR A 4 -8.35 13.89 0.78
N GLY A 5 -7.40 14.80 1.03
CA GLY A 5 -6.24 15.01 0.16
C GLY A 5 -5.29 13.80 0.09
N LEU A 6 -5.02 13.15 1.24
CA LEU A 6 -4.18 11.94 1.29
C LEU A 6 -4.84 10.74 0.61
N LEU A 7 -6.15 10.56 0.80
CA LEU A 7 -6.92 9.52 0.11
C LEU A 7 -6.92 9.75 -1.40
N ALA A 8 -7.13 10.99 -1.84
CA ALA A 8 -7.07 11.35 -3.26
C ALA A 8 -5.68 11.14 -3.85
N ALA A 9 -4.61 11.44 -3.10
CA ALA A 9 -3.24 11.19 -3.52
C ALA A 9 -2.92 9.68 -3.61
N ALA A 10 -3.39 8.87 -2.66
CA ALA A 10 -3.22 7.41 -2.68
C ALA A 10 -3.96 6.76 -3.86
N VAL A 11 -5.19 7.21 -4.13
CA VAL A 11 -5.97 6.76 -5.30
C VAL A 11 -5.28 7.21 -6.59
N GLY A 12 -4.81 8.45 -6.67
CA GLY A 12 -4.08 8.98 -7.83
C GLY A 12 -2.79 8.23 -8.12
N ALA A 13 -2.00 7.88 -7.08
CA ALA A 13 -0.81 7.05 -7.22
C ALA A 13 -1.13 5.63 -7.70
N GLY A 14 -2.24 5.04 -7.23
CA GLY A 14 -2.72 3.75 -7.70
C GLY A 14 -3.10 3.74 -9.18
N LEU A 15 -3.79 4.79 -9.66
CA LEU A 15 -4.13 4.92 -11.09
C LEU A 15 -2.91 5.22 -11.97
N ALA A 16 -1.93 5.98 -11.48
CA ALA A 16 -0.71 6.28 -12.23
C ALA A 16 0.25 5.07 -12.33
N ALA A 17 0.19 4.14 -11.38
CA ALA A 17 0.94 2.89 -11.44
C ALA A 17 0.36 1.92 -12.50
N ALA A 18 -0.96 1.92 -12.70
CA ALA A 18 -1.65 1.00 -13.61
C ALA A 18 -1.04 0.86 -15.03
N PRO A 19 -0.65 1.94 -15.74
CA PRO A 19 -0.01 1.82 -17.05
C PRO A 19 1.39 1.18 -17.00
N ALA A 20 2.16 1.33 -15.92
CA ALA A 20 3.49 0.73 -15.80
C ALA A 20 3.44 -0.80 -15.56
N TRP A 21 2.33 -1.31 -14.99
CA TRP A 21 2.08 -2.75 -14.89
C TRP A 21 1.67 -3.37 -16.23
N ALA A 22 1.23 -2.57 -17.20
CA ALA A 22 0.88 -3.05 -18.54
C ALA A 22 2.13 -3.47 -19.35
N ASP A 23 3.27 -2.80 -19.14
CA ASP A 23 4.55 -3.20 -19.74
C ASP A 23 5.18 -4.43 -19.06
N HIS A 24 4.65 -4.82 -17.89
CA HIS A 24 5.05 -5.99 -17.10
C HIS A 24 3.87 -6.95 -16.90
N ALA A 25 3.12 -7.24 -17.97
CA ALA A 25 1.85 -8.00 -17.98
C ALA A 25 1.91 -9.48 -17.53
N GLY A 26 2.85 -9.87 -16.68
CA GLY A 26 2.77 -11.10 -15.90
C GLY A 26 2.35 -10.77 -14.48
N GLY A 27 1.23 -11.34 -14.01
CA GLY A 27 0.93 -11.32 -12.58
C GLY A 27 2.15 -11.80 -11.77
N LEU A 28 2.31 -11.31 -10.54
CA LEU A 28 3.35 -11.79 -9.60
C LEU A 28 3.38 -13.31 -9.64
N ARG A 29 4.34 -13.88 -10.37
CA ARG A 29 4.35 -15.31 -10.67
C ARG A 29 4.60 -16.05 -9.37
N ALA A 30 3.54 -16.60 -8.80
CA ALA A 30 3.61 -17.54 -7.68
C ALA A 30 3.85 -18.97 -8.18
N ASP A 31 4.03 -19.18 -9.49
CA ASP A 31 4.32 -20.49 -10.08
C ASP A 31 5.55 -21.10 -9.43
N GLY A 32 5.38 -22.27 -8.82
CA GLY A 32 6.43 -22.99 -8.11
C GLY A 32 6.62 -22.60 -6.64
N TRP A 33 5.88 -21.65 -6.10
CA TRP A 33 5.90 -21.34 -4.66
C TRP A 33 4.95 -22.25 -3.88
N SER A 34 5.33 -22.62 -2.66
CA SER A 34 4.39 -23.32 -1.77
C SER A 34 3.22 -22.38 -1.42
N PRO A 35 1.99 -22.91 -1.24
CA PRO A 35 0.84 -22.10 -0.84
C PRO A 35 1.08 -21.28 0.44
N LEU A 36 1.85 -21.83 1.38
CA LEU A 36 2.23 -21.15 2.61
C LEU A 36 3.15 -19.96 2.34
N THR A 37 4.16 -20.12 1.48
CA THR A 37 5.10 -19.05 1.11
C THR A 37 4.36 -17.90 0.44
N ALA A 38 3.45 -18.20 -0.50
CA ALA A 38 2.62 -17.20 -1.13
C ALA A 38 1.76 -16.46 -0.09
N ALA A 39 1.08 -17.19 0.80
CA ALA A 39 0.26 -16.60 1.85
C ALA A 39 1.05 -15.69 2.80
N LEU A 40 2.26 -16.09 3.21
CA LEU A 40 3.11 -15.29 4.09
C LEU A 40 3.65 -14.04 3.40
N VAL A 41 4.05 -14.12 2.13
CA VAL A 41 4.56 -12.96 1.39
C VAL A 41 3.44 -11.95 1.13
N PHE A 42 2.31 -12.39 0.57
CA PHE A 42 1.18 -11.50 0.28
C PHE A 42 0.53 -10.98 1.56
N GLY A 43 0.33 -11.84 2.56
CA GLY A 43 -0.16 -11.45 3.87
C GLY A 43 0.79 -10.47 4.56
N GLY A 44 2.08 -10.78 4.60
CA GLY A 44 3.09 -9.91 5.21
C GLY A 44 3.16 -8.52 4.57
N LEU A 45 3.07 -8.45 3.23
CA LEU A 45 2.99 -7.19 2.51
C LEU A 45 1.72 -6.40 2.87
N ALA A 46 0.56 -7.06 2.96
CA ALA A 46 -0.69 -6.41 3.36
C ALA A 46 -0.60 -5.85 4.79
N LEU A 47 -0.03 -6.61 5.72
CA LEU A 47 0.18 -6.19 7.10
C LEU A 47 1.17 -5.01 7.19
N LEU A 48 2.23 -5.03 6.39
CA LEU A 48 3.21 -3.94 6.32
C LEU A 48 2.56 -2.64 5.84
N VAL A 49 1.76 -2.69 4.77
CA VAL A 49 1.03 -1.52 4.25
C VAL A 49 0.09 -0.98 5.33
N GLY A 50 -0.67 -1.84 6.02
CA GLY A 50 -1.53 -1.44 7.12
C GLY A 50 -0.76 -0.73 8.24
N ALA A 51 0.40 -1.26 8.64
CA ALA A 51 1.24 -0.65 9.66
C ALA A 51 1.74 0.74 9.25
N VAL A 52 2.17 0.91 7.99
CA VAL A 52 2.60 2.21 7.47
C VAL A 52 1.48 3.24 7.55
N VAL A 53 0.25 2.87 7.18
CA VAL A 53 -0.91 3.78 7.25
C VAL A 53 -1.17 4.22 8.70
N VAL A 54 -1.17 3.28 9.66
CA VAL A 54 -1.38 3.60 11.08
C VAL A 54 -0.31 4.55 11.60
N ILE A 55 0.96 4.30 11.26
CA ILE A 55 2.08 5.16 11.65
C ILE A 55 1.89 6.57 11.08
N LEU A 56 1.58 6.69 9.79
CA LEU A 56 1.36 7.99 9.15
C LEU A 56 0.22 8.76 9.82
N VAL A 57 -0.93 8.11 10.05
CA VAL A 57 -2.06 8.73 10.74
C VAL A 57 -1.66 9.18 12.14
N THR A 58 -0.94 8.35 12.89
CA THR A 58 -0.49 8.67 14.24
C THR A 58 0.46 9.87 14.25
N VAL A 59 1.44 9.89 13.35
CA VAL A 59 2.41 10.98 13.24
C VAL A 59 1.75 12.28 12.81
N PHE A 60 0.89 12.25 11.79
CA PHE A 60 0.21 13.46 11.32
C PHE A 60 -0.81 13.98 12.33
N THR A 61 -1.57 13.11 12.98
CA THR A 61 -2.55 13.53 14.00
C THR A 61 -1.87 14.16 15.22
N LYS A 62 -0.73 13.61 15.65
CA LYS A 62 0.00 14.13 16.81
C LYS A 62 0.61 15.52 16.54
N ARG A 63 1.05 15.76 15.30
CA ARG A 63 1.57 17.07 14.88
C ARG A 63 0.46 18.14 14.89
N ASP A 64 -0.74 17.77 14.45
CA ASP A 64 -1.90 18.69 14.40
C ASP A 64 -2.48 19.03 15.79
N SER A 65 -2.13 18.25 16.83
CA SER A 65 -2.58 18.48 18.21
C SER A 65 -1.55 19.22 19.08
N SER A 66 -0.35 19.48 18.56
CA SER A 66 0.75 20.11 19.29
C SER A 66 0.96 21.58 18.88
N GLU A 67 0.04 22.13 18.07
CA GLU A 67 -0.11 23.56 17.78
C GLU A 67 -1.28 24.15 18.57
#